data_AF-A0A6V7HFG3-F1
#
_entry.id   AF-A0A6V7HFG3-F1
#
_cell.length_a   1.000
_cell.length_b   1.000
_cell.length_c   1.000
_cell.angle_alpha   90.00
_cell.angle_beta   90.00
_cell.angle_gamma   90.00
#
_symmetry.space_group_name_H-M   'P 1'
#
loop_
_entity.id
_entity.type
_entity.pdbx_description
1 polymer ?
#
loop_
_entity_poly.entity_id
_entity_poly.type
_entity_poly.pdbx_seq_one_letter_code
_entity_poly.pdbx_strand_id
1 'polypeptide(L)'
;LLGSSMFGLCMWLRMDPGFQEWVEFLEIYEFYIGIYILLAASIFIIIITFIGCGVALMEHILGLYIYAGLQLLSYVLGLVGTALLLDYSTYDSKIQPLIRRSMTSLINNYHDERATYILQLIQESIGCCGADGPMDYITLRKPLPTECRNTVTGNAFFYGCVEEISWFLEGRSGWLAGLSLALCMLH
;
A
#
# COMPACT_ATOMS: atom_id res chain seq x y z
N LEU A 1 -7.78 -5.05 -21.44
CA LEU A 1 -7.71 -3.62 -21.08
C LEU A 1 -7.62 -3.43 -19.56
N LEU A 2 -8.65 -3.81 -18.80
CA LEU A 2 -8.64 -3.68 -17.34
C LEU A 2 -7.49 -4.45 -16.66
N GLY A 3 -7.16 -5.66 -17.14
CA GLY A 3 -5.97 -6.39 -16.65
C GLY A 3 -4.65 -5.65 -16.93
N SER A 4 -4.54 -4.97 -18.07
CA SER A 4 -3.37 -4.17 -18.44
C SER A 4 -3.25 -2.89 -17.60
N SER A 5 -4.36 -2.23 -17.28
CA SER A 5 -4.36 -1.09 -16.36
C SER A 5 -3.99 -1.52 -14.95
N MET A 6 -4.48 -2.67 -14.48
CA MET A 6 -4.10 -3.24 -13.18
C MET A 6 -2.60 -3.53 -13.11
N PHE A 7 -2.05 -4.18 -14.14
CA PHE A 7 -0.62 -4.44 -14.24
C PHE A 7 0.19 -3.14 -14.21
N GLY A 8 -0.24 -2.13 -14.98
CA GLY A 8 0.39 -0.81 -15.01
C GLY A 8 0.39 -0.12 -13.64
N LEU A 9 -0.72 -0.17 -12.91
CA LEU A 9 -0.82 0.41 -11.56
C LEU A 9 0.06 -0.35 -10.54
N CYS A 10 0.09 -1.68 -10.59
CA CYS A 10 0.98 -2.48 -9.74
C CYS A 10 2.45 -2.12 -9.99
N MET A 11 2.83 -2.01 -11.27
CA MET A 11 4.18 -1.65 -11.67
C MET A 11 4.52 -0.21 -11.27
N TRP A 12 3.59 0.74 -11.44
CA TRP A 12 3.74 2.12 -11.00
C TRP A 12 4.03 2.21 -9.51
N LEU A 13 3.19 1.57 -8.67
CA LEU A 13 3.40 1.53 -7.22
C LEU A 13 4.74 0.90 -6.84
N ARG A 14 5.18 -0.14 -7.57
CA ARG A 14 6.47 -0.78 -7.29
C ARG A 14 7.66 0.07 -7.72
N MET A 15 7.54 0.88 -8.76
CA MET A 15 8.64 1.70 -9.30
C MET A 15 8.72 3.09 -8.66
N ASP A 16 7.69 3.53 -7.94
CA ASP A 16 7.71 4.82 -7.25
C ASP A 16 8.83 4.82 -6.18
N PRO A 17 9.90 5.63 -6.36
CA PRO A 17 11.07 5.58 -5.49
C PRO A 17 10.75 6.09 -4.09
N GLY A 18 9.87 7.09 -3.98
CA GLY A 18 9.39 7.57 -2.69
C GLY A 18 8.71 6.43 -1.95
N PHE A 19 7.78 5.73 -2.61
CA PHE A 19 7.08 4.59 -2.00
C PHE A 19 8.03 3.49 -1.51
N GLN A 20 9.11 3.21 -2.25
CA GLN A 20 10.11 2.23 -1.82
C GLN A 20 10.81 2.63 -0.52
N GLU A 21 11.23 3.88 -0.43
CA GLU A 21 11.86 4.43 0.79
C GLU A 21 10.90 4.37 1.97
N TRP A 22 9.63 4.76 1.79
CA TRP A 22 8.60 4.66 2.82
C TRP A 22 8.44 3.25 3.38
N VAL A 23 8.35 2.25 2.50
CA VAL A 23 8.19 0.86 2.92
C VAL A 23 9.42 0.34 3.66
N GLU A 24 10.62 0.73 3.22
CA GLU A 24 11.87 0.39 3.89
C GLU A 24 11.97 1.02 5.28
N PHE A 25 11.65 2.31 5.40
CA PHE A 25 11.70 3.07 6.65
C PHE A 25 10.69 2.57 7.68
N LEU A 26 9.51 2.13 7.24
CA LEU A 26 8.44 1.65 8.10
C LEU A 26 8.54 0.14 8.37
N GLU A 27 9.48 -0.56 7.75
CA GLU A 27 9.66 -2.03 7.81
C GLU A 27 8.39 -2.82 7.40
N ILE A 28 7.56 -2.26 6.52
CA ILE A 28 6.27 -2.85 6.09
C ILE A 28 6.41 -3.72 4.83
N TYR A 29 7.38 -4.64 4.83
CA TYR A 29 7.67 -5.51 3.68
C TYR A 29 6.47 -6.40 3.28
N GLU A 30 5.58 -6.72 4.24
CA GLU A 30 4.38 -7.53 4.00
C GLU A 30 3.43 -6.87 2.98
N PHE A 31 3.46 -5.53 2.85
CA PHE A 31 2.70 -4.80 1.84
C PHE A 31 3.06 -5.22 0.41
N TYR A 32 4.33 -5.54 0.14
CA TYR A 32 4.76 -5.99 -1.19
C TYR A 32 4.20 -7.35 -1.57
N ILE A 33 3.90 -8.21 -0.60
CA ILE A 33 3.33 -9.54 -0.86
C ILE A 33 1.99 -9.41 -1.59
N GLY A 34 1.12 -8.50 -1.12
CA GLY A 34 -0.17 -8.20 -1.76
C GLY A 34 0.01 -7.68 -3.19
N ILE A 35 0.94 -6.75 -3.41
CA ILE A 35 1.22 -6.21 -4.75
C ILE A 35 1.71 -7.32 -5.69
N TYR A 36 2.63 -8.18 -5.25
CA TYR A 36 3.18 -9.23 -6.11
C TYR A 36 2.12 -10.27 -6.52
N ILE A 37 1.19 -10.61 -5.62
CA ILE A 37 0.06 -11.49 -5.93
C ILE A 37 -0.84 -10.84 -6.99
N LEU A 38 -1.17 -9.55 -6.82
CA LEU A 38 -2.01 -8.81 -7.77
C LEU A 38 -1.31 -8.60 -9.12
N LEU A 39 0.01 -8.39 -9.12
CA LEU A 39 0.82 -8.33 -10.33
C LEU A 39 0.75 -9.66 -11.10
N ALA A 40 0.95 -10.79 -10.43
CA ALA A 40 0.82 -12.11 -11.05
C ALA A 40 -0.61 -12.35 -11.57
N ALA A 41 -1.64 -12.06 -10.77
CA ALA A 41 -3.04 -12.18 -11.15
C ALA A 41 -3.37 -11.36 -12.42
N SER A 42 -2.84 -10.13 -12.52
CA SER A 42 -3.07 -9.27 -13.69
C SER A 42 -2.51 -9.86 -14.99
N ILE A 43 -1.35 -10.51 -14.95
CA ILE A 43 -0.76 -11.21 -16.10
C ILE A 43 -1.65 -12.40 -16.50
N PHE A 44 -2.12 -13.19 -15.54
CA PHE A 44 -3.04 -14.29 -15.80
C PHE A 44 -4.33 -13.81 -16.46
N ILE A 45 -4.93 -12.72 -15.97
CA ILE A 45 -6.13 -12.12 -16.56
C ILE A 45 -5.89 -11.76 -18.03
N ILE A 46 -4.76 -11.12 -18.35
CA ILE A 46 -4.44 -10.76 -19.74
C ILE A 46 -4.39 -12.01 -20.63
N ILE A 47 -3.74 -13.09 -20.18
CA ILE A 47 -3.63 -14.34 -20.94
C ILE A 47 -5.01 -15.00 -21.12
N ILE A 48 -5.79 -15.09 -20.03
CA ILE A 48 -7.14 -15.70 -20.04
C ILE A 48 -8.06 -14.95 -21.00
N THR A 49 -8.02 -13.60 -21.02
CA THR A 49 -8.84 -12.81 -21.95
C THR A 49 -8.47 -13.06 -23.42
N PHE A 50 -7.20 -13.28 -23.74
CA PHE A 50 -6.78 -13.62 -25.10
C PHE A 50 -7.30 -15.01 -25.53
N ILE A 51 -7.20 -15.99 -24.63
CA ILE A 51 -7.74 -17.35 -24.85
C ILE A 51 -9.26 -17.30 -25.01
N GLY A 52 -9.95 -16.50 -24.20
CA GLY A 52 -11.41 -16.32 -24.27
C GLY A 52 -11.89 -15.83 -25.63
N CYS A 53 -11.17 -14.89 -26.26
CA CYS A 53 -11.47 -14.42 -27.62
C CYS A 53 -11.35 -15.55 -28.66
N GLY A 54 -10.28 -16.37 -28.54
CA GLY A 54 -10.08 -17.52 -29.44
C GLY A 54 -11.13 -18.61 -29.26
N VAL A 55 -11.49 -18.94 -28.02
CA VAL A 55 -12.53 -19.94 -27.69
C VAL A 55 -13.90 -19.49 -28.20
N ALA A 56 -14.23 -18.21 -28.06
CA ALA A 56 -15.50 -17.65 -28.54
C ALA A 56 -15.64 -17.77 -30.07
N LEU A 57 -14.56 -17.55 -30.83
CA LEU A 57 -14.57 -17.66 -32.29
C LEU A 57 -14.64 -19.11 -32.79
N MET A 58 -14.11 -20.07 -32.04
CA MET A 58 -14.06 -21.49 -32.42
C MET A 58 -15.33 -22.27 -32.05
N GLU A 59 -16.31 -21.64 -31.39
CA GLU A 59 -17.58 -22.23 -30.90
C GLU A 59 -17.42 -23.58 -30.16
N HIS A 60 -16.25 -23.81 -29.55
CA HIS A 60 -15.93 -25.09 -28.93
C HIS A 60 -16.42 -25.16 -27.48
N ILE A 61 -17.49 -25.93 -27.23
CA ILE A 61 -18.17 -26.03 -25.92
C ILE A 61 -17.21 -26.39 -24.77
N LEU A 62 -16.29 -27.34 -24.98
CA LEU A 62 -15.32 -27.75 -23.95
C LEU A 62 -14.30 -26.63 -23.66
N GLY A 63 -13.98 -25.80 -24.65
CA GLY A 63 -13.11 -24.64 -24.47
C GLY A 63 -13.78 -23.58 -23.58
N LEU A 64 -15.10 -23.41 -23.71
CA LEU A 64 -15.87 -22.49 -22.88
C LEU A 64 -15.88 -22.92 -21.40
N TYR A 65 -16.00 -24.22 -21.11
CA TYR A 65 -15.90 -24.73 -19.74
C TYR A 65 -14.51 -24.52 -19.13
N ILE A 66 -13.44 -24.74 -19.90
CA ILE A 66 -12.06 -24.47 -19.44
C ILE A 66 -11.89 -22.97 -19.18
N TYR A 67 -12.39 -22.12 -20.07
CA TYR A 67 -12.35 -20.67 -19.90
C TYR A 67 -13.07 -20.23 -18.61
N ALA A 68 -14.29 -20.73 -18.37
CA ALA A 68 -15.04 -20.44 -17.15
C ALA A 68 -14.31 -20.90 -15.87
N GLY A 69 -13.64 -22.06 -15.92
CA GLY A 69 -12.82 -22.54 -14.80
C GLY A 69 -11.60 -21.65 -14.53
N LEU A 70 -10.88 -21.22 -15.57
CA LEU A 70 -9.75 -20.30 -15.44
C LEU A 70 -10.20 -18.92 -14.94
N GLN A 71 -11.36 -18.46 -15.39
CA GLN A 71 -11.98 -17.23 -14.93
C GLN A 71 -12.25 -17.28 -13.42
N LEU A 72 -12.88 -18.35 -12.95
CA LEU A 72 -13.17 -18.55 -11.53
C LEU A 72 -11.88 -18.63 -10.69
N LEU A 73 -10.83 -19.26 -11.20
CA LEU A 73 -9.53 -19.28 -10.54
C LEU A 73 -8.94 -17.86 -10.40
N SER A 74 -8.99 -17.05 -11.47
CA SER A 74 -8.50 -15.67 -11.43
C SER A 74 -9.31 -14.78 -10.47
N TYR A 75 -10.62 -15.00 -10.36
CA TYR A 75 -11.46 -14.32 -9.38
C TYR A 75 -11.01 -14.61 -7.94
N VAL A 76 -10.75 -15.88 -7.60
CA VAL A 76 -10.28 -16.25 -6.26
C VAL A 76 -8.92 -15.63 -5.97
N LEU A 77 -7.99 -15.65 -6.93
CA LEU A 77 -6.67 -15.03 -6.76
C LEU A 77 -6.76 -13.51 -6.58
N GLY A 78 -7.61 -12.84 -7.35
CA GLY A 78 -7.85 -11.39 -7.23
C GLY A 78 -8.45 -11.02 -5.87
N LEU A 79 -9.43 -11.80 -5.40
CA LEU A 79 -10.08 -11.58 -4.11
C LEU A 79 -9.10 -11.78 -2.95
N VAL A 80 -8.33 -12.87 -2.96
CA VAL A 80 -7.29 -13.13 -1.94
C VAL A 80 -6.21 -12.06 -1.97
N GLY A 81 -5.72 -11.68 -3.15
CA GLY A 81 -4.71 -10.62 -3.30
C GLY A 81 -5.21 -9.27 -2.78
N THR A 82 -6.47 -8.93 -3.04
CA THR A 82 -7.08 -7.68 -2.57
C THR A 82 -7.32 -7.70 -1.07
N ALA A 83 -7.80 -8.83 -0.52
CA ALA A 83 -7.99 -8.98 0.91
C ALA A 83 -6.68 -8.85 1.68
N LEU A 84 -5.60 -9.47 1.19
CA LEU A 84 -4.26 -9.32 1.78
C LEU A 84 -3.76 -7.88 1.68
N LEU A 85 -3.89 -7.24 0.51
CA LEU A 85 -3.47 -5.86 0.34
C LEU A 85 -4.21 -4.90 1.29
N LEU A 86 -5.52 -5.08 1.50
CA LEU A 86 -6.30 -4.27 2.43
C LEU A 86 -5.95 -4.57 3.90
N ASP A 87 -5.76 -5.83 4.29
CA ASP A 87 -5.33 -6.19 5.65
C ASP A 87 -3.99 -5.53 6.03
N TYR A 88 -3.13 -5.29 5.03
CA TYR A 88 -1.84 -4.63 5.19
C TYR A 88 -1.82 -3.16 4.78
N SER A 89 -2.94 -2.54 4.42
CA SER A 89 -2.97 -1.14 3.96
C SER A 89 -4.04 -0.26 4.57
N THR A 90 -5.08 -0.82 5.18
CA THR A 90 -6.22 -0.05 5.66
C THR A 90 -5.98 0.50 7.09
N TYR A 91 -6.62 1.63 7.38
CA TYR A 91 -6.68 2.22 8.73
C TYR A 91 -7.35 1.23 9.72
N ASP A 92 -6.84 1.16 10.95
CA ASP A 92 -7.23 0.21 12.02
C ASP A 92 -6.86 -1.27 11.76
N SER A 93 -6.04 -1.53 10.74
CA SER A 93 -5.49 -2.85 10.46
C SER A 93 -4.18 -3.12 11.21
N LYS A 94 -3.59 -4.29 10.96
CA LYS A 94 -2.27 -4.70 11.51
C LYS A 94 -1.14 -3.72 11.20
N ILE A 95 -1.31 -2.79 10.27
CA ILE A 95 -0.28 -1.83 9.88
C ILE A 95 -0.06 -0.70 10.90
N GLN A 96 -1.11 -0.24 11.61
CA GLN A 96 -0.97 0.83 12.61
C GLN A 96 0.04 0.50 13.72
N PRO A 97 0.01 -0.69 14.37
CA PRO A 97 1.00 -1.02 15.38
C PRO A 97 2.41 -1.20 14.81
N LEU A 98 2.55 -1.59 13.53
CA LEU A 98 3.86 -1.61 12.86
C LEU A 98 4.40 -0.20 12.69
N ILE A 99 3.61 0.71 12.09
CA ILE A 99 3.99 2.12 11.91
C ILE A 99 4.34 2.76 13.26
N ARG A 100 3.52 2.51 14.29
CA ARG A 100 3.76 3.06 15.64
C ARG A 100 5.09 2.59 16.21
N ARG A 101 5.40 1.30 16.09
CA ARG A 101 6.67 0.73 16.56
C ARG A 101 7.85 1.32 15.81
N SER A 102 7.77 1.41 14.48
CA SER A 102 8.82 1.98 13.64
C SER A 102 9.05 3.45 14.01
N MET A 103 8.00 4.28 14.05
CA MET A 103 8.10 5.70 14.45
C MET A 103 8.67 5.87 15.87
N THR A 104 8.21 5.08 16.84
CA THR A 104 8.72 5.13 18.22
C THR A 104 10.20 4.70 18.29
N SER A 105 10.59 3.71 17.48
CA SER A 105 11.98 3.27 17.35
C SER A 105 12.86 4.38 16.78
N LEU A 106 12.40 5.07 15.73
CA LEU A 106 13.11 6.20 15.13
C LEU A 106 13.30 7.34 16.13
N ILE A 107 12.26 7.70 16.90
CA ILE A 107 12.34 8.74 17.95
C ILE A 107 13.32 8.34 19.06
N ASN A 108 13.34 7.06 19.46
CA ASN A 108 14.27 6.58 20.49
C ASN A 108 15.72 6.57 20.00
N ASN A 109 15.94 6.22 18.73
CA ASN A 109 17.24 6.15 18.07
C ASN A 109 17.72 7.49 17.49
N TYR A 110 17.36 8.61 18.12
CA TYR A 110 17.75 9.97 17.70
C TYR A 110 19.28 10.20 17.62
N HIS A 111 20.09 9.32 18.18
CA HIS A 111 21.55 9.38 18.07
C HIS A 111 22.07 8.93 16.70
N ASP A 112 21.31 8.14 15.94
CA ASP A 112 21.67 7.77 14.56
C ASP A 112 21.21 8.90 13.62
N GLU A 113 22.16 9.43 12.86
CA GLU A 113 21.90 10.45 11.84
C GLU A 113 20.89 9.96 10.80
N ARG A 114 20.92 8.66 10.46
CA ARG A 114 19.97 8.08 9.51
C ARG A 114 18.57 8.02 10.06
N ALA A 115 18.40 7.57 11.31
CA ALA A 115 17.08 7.51 11.95
C ALA A 115 16.47 8.91 12.09
N THR A 116 17.30 9.90 12.42
CA THR A 116 16.88 11.30 12.51
C THR A 116 16.49 11.86 11.13
N TYR A 117 17.30 11.64 10.10
CA TYR A 117 16.99 12.06 8.74
C TYR A 117 15.68 11.46 8.22
N ILE A 118 15.46 10.17 8.44
CA ILE A 118 14.23 9.49 8.04
C ILE A 118 13.04 10.08 8.80
N LEU A 119 13.15 10.26 10.11
CA LEU A 119 12.07 10.83 10.94
C LEU A 119 11.68 12.23 10.46
N GLN A 120 12.67 13.06 10.11
CA GLN A 120 12.49 14.40 9.57
C GLN A 120 11.78 14.39 8.23
N LEU A 121 12.26 13.56 7.30
CA LEU A 121 11.64 13.39 5.98
C LEU A 121 10.18 12.97 6.10
N ILE A 122 9.88 12.02 7.01
CA ILE A 122 8.51 11.53 7.23
C ILE A 122 7.60 12.65 7.74
N GLN A 123 8.03 13.37 8.79
CA GLN A 123 7.22 14.39 9.45
C GLN A 123 6.97 15.60 8.54
N GLU A 124 7.97 16.00 7.76
CA GLU A 124 7.85 17.12 6.82
C GLU A 124 6.98 16.78 5.60
N SER A 125 7.14 15.58 5.02
CA SER A 125 6.45 15.18 3.79
C SER A 125 4.96 14.89 3.99
N ILE A 126 4.59 14.32 5.14
CA ILE A 126 3.19 14.01 5.47
C ILE A 126 2.53 15.15 6.25
N GLY A 127 3.30 15.94 7.00
CA GLY A 127 2.75 16.98 7.88
C GLY A 127 2.15 16.40 9.16
N CYS A 128 2.87 15.47 9.78
CA CYS A 128 2.47 14.79 11.02
C CYS A 128 3.54 14.97 12.11
N CYS A 129 3.21 14.69 13.36
CA CYS A 129 4.16 14.83 14.46
C CYS A 129 4.07 13.69 15.49
N GLY A 130 5.21 13.06 15.78
CA GLY A 130 5.28 11.90 16.68
C GLY A 130 4.66 10.64 16.07
N ALA A 131 4.46 9.60 16.88
CA ALA A 131 3.76 8.40 16.45
C ALA A 131 2.24 8.67 16.49
N ASP A 132 1.73 9.06 17.66
CA ASP A 132 0.32 9.37 17.92
C ASP A 132 0.07 10.87 18.12
N GLY A 133 1.15 11.62 18.35
CA GLY A 133 1.09 13.08 18.43
C GLY A 133 2.37 13.68 18.99
N PRO A 134 2.42 15.02 19.10
CA PRO A 134 3.59 15.74 19.61
C PRO A 134 3.95 15.40 21.07
N MET A 135 2.99 14.89 21.85
CA MET A 135 3.19 14.51 23.24
C MET A 135 4.13 13.31 23.42
N ASP A 136 4.36 12.52 22.36
CA ASP A 136 5.26 11.38 22.38
C ASP A 136 6.69 11.81 22.70
N TYR A 137 7.14 12.94 22.15
CA TYR A 137 8.47 13.50 22.42
C TYR A 137 8.64 13.91 23.89
N ILE A 138 7.59 14.49 24.50
CA ILE A 138 7.60 14.87 25.92
C ILE A 138 7.67 13.61 26.79
N THR A 139 6.87 12.59 26.45
CA THR A 139 6.81 11.32 27.18
C THR A 139 8.15 10.57 27.10
N LEU A 140 8.78 10.57 25.93
CA LEU A 140 10.09 9.95 25.66
C LEU A 140 11.28 10.83 26.10
N ARG A 141 11.03 12.02 26.66
CA ARG A 141 12.04 13.00 27.09
C ARG A 141 13.03 13.37 25.98
N LYS A 142 12.52 13.56 24.77
CA LYS A 142 13.28 13.97 23.58
C LYS A 142 12.92 15.41 23.18
N PRO A 143 13.85 16.18 22.59
CA PRO A 143 13.52 17.48 22.04
C PRO A 143 12.59 17.32 20.83
N LEU A 144 11.66 18.26 20.66
CA LEU A 144 10.78 18.29 19.49
C LEU A 144 11.58 18.77 18.26
N PRO A 145 11.60 18.01 17.15
CA PRO A 145 12.29 18.42 15.94
C PRO A 145 11.59 19.60 15.25
N THR A 146 12.34 20.36 14.45
CA THR A 146 11.82 21.52 13.71
C THR A 146 10.82 21.15 12.63
N GLU A 147 10.93 19.93 12.10
CA GLU A 147 10.11 19.37 11.03
C GLU A 147 8.71 19.00 11.51
N CYS A 148 8.53 18.81 12.82
CA CYS A 148 7.24 18.61 13.48
C CYS A 148 6.36 19.87 13.50
N ARG A 149 6.82 20.99 12.92
CA ARG A 149 6.20 22.31 13.01
C ARG A 149 5.67 22.76 11.66
N ASN A 150 4.43 23.21 11.64
CA ASN A 150 3.84 23.79 10.44
C ASN A 150 4.53 25.12 10.10
N THR A 151 5.02 25.25 8.86
CA THR A 151 5.79 26.40 8.38
C THR A 151 5.01 27.72 8.37
N VAL A 152 3.67 27.66 8.36
CA VAL A 152 2.78 28.84 8.33
C VAL A 152 2.41 29.28 9.74
N THR A 153 1.88 28.37 10.56
CA THR A 153 1.36 28.72 11.90
C THR A 153 2.45 28.73 12.97
N GLY A 154 3.56 28.03 12.73
CA GLY A 154 4.56 27.81 13.75
C GLY A 154 4.01 26.99 14.93
N ASN A 155 2.96 26.19 14.75
CA ASN A 155 2.53 25.23 15.76
C ASN A 155 3.00 23.83 15.37
N ALA A 156 3.17 22.95 16.36
CA ALA A 156 3.41 21.54 16.07
C ALA A 156 2.19 20.93 15.37
N PHE A 157 2.40 19.96 14.48
CA PHE A 157 1.27 19.21 13.91
C PHE A 157 0.52 18.49 15.02
N PHE A 158 -0.81 18.54 14.96
CA PHE A 158 -1.67 17.92 15.97
C PHE A 158 -1.86 16.42 15.72
N TYR A 159 -1.86 16.01 14.45
CA TYR A 159 -2.07 14.62 14.03
C TYR A 159 -0.79 13.78 14.15
N GLY A 160 -0.96 12.55 14.67
CA GLY A 160 0.12 11.57 14.75
C GLY A 160 0.43 10.96 13.38
N CYS A 161 1.69 10.60 13.16
CA CYS A 161 2.08 10.00 11.88
C CYS A 161 1.45 8.63 11.63
N VAL A 162 1.06 7.89 12.67
CA VAL A 162 0.38 6.60 12.50
C VAL A 162 -0.91 6.75 11.70
N GLU A 163 -1.71 7.78 11.99
CA GLU A 163 -2.98 8.01 11.31
C GLU A 163 -2.78 8.51 9.88
N GLU A 164 -1.96 9.56 9.72
CA GLU A 164 -1.73 10.20 8.43
C GLU A 164 -0.99 9.28 7.43
N ILE A 165 0.00 8.50 7.89
CA ILE A 165 0.66 7.50 7.05
C ILE A 165 -0.34 6.43 6.62
N SER A 166 -1.17 5.93 7.55
CA SER A 166 -2.18 4.93 7.21
C SER A 166 -3.13 5.46 6.13
N TRP A 167 -3.57 6.71 6.26
CA TRP A 167 -4.46 7.35 5.28
C TRP A 167 -3.78 7.57 3.92
N PHE A 168 -2.50 7.96 3.92
CA PHE A 168 -1.70 8.07 2.70
C PHE A 168 -1.56 6.73 1.97
N LEU A 169 -1.27 5.64 2.71
CA LEU A 169 -1.15 4.29 2.16
C LEU A 169 -2.50 3.80 1.60
N GLU A 170 -3.58 4.00 2.35
CA GLU A 170 -4.95 3.68 1.91
C GLU A 170 -5.32 4.42 0.62
N GLY A 171 -4.97 5.69 0.49
CA GLY A 171 -5.21 6.46 -0.74
C GLY A 171 -4.49 5.89 -1.96
N ARG A 172 -3.27 5.37 -1.79
CA ARG A 172 -2.47 4.77 -2.88
C ARG A 172 -2.94 3.37 -3.24
N SER A 173 -3.26 2.55 -2.24
CA SER A 173 -3.68 1.16 -2.43
C SER A 173 -5.16 1.04 -2.81
N GLY A 174 -5.99 2.04 -2.44
CA GLY A 174 -7.43 2.08 -2.71
C GLY A 174 -7.77 2.05 -4.19
N TRP A 175 -7.00 2.74 -5.04
CA TRP A 175 -7.17 2.66 -6.51
C TRP A 175 -6.93 1.24 -7.04
N LEU A 176 -5.91 0.56 -6.50
CA LEU A 176 -5.56 -0.79 -6.90
C LEU A 176 -6.63 -1.79 -6.44
N ALA A 177 -7.05 -1.69 -5.17
CA ALA A 177 -8.10 -2.52 -4.59
C ALA A 177 -9.44 -2.31 -5.32
N GLY A 178 -9.83 -1.06 -5.60
CA GLY A 178 -11.03 -0.73 -6.34
C GLY A 178 -11.04 -1.30 -7.76
N LEU A 179 -9.92 -1.19 -8.48
CA LEU A 179 -9.81 -1.74 -9.83
C LEU A 179 -9.82 -3.28 -9.83
N SER A 180 -9.17 -3.91 -8.84
CA SER A 180 -9.20 -5.36 -8.65
C SER A 180 -10.61 -5.88 -8.33
N LEU A 181 -11.35 -5.21 -7.45
CA LEU A 181 -12.74 -5.55 -7.15
C LEU A 181 -13.65 -5.35 -8.36
N ALA A 182 -13.49 -4.26 -9.11
CA ALA A 182 -14.23 -4.04 -10.35
C ALA A 182 -13.97 -5.14 -11.38
N LEU A 183 -12.69 -5.55 -11.52
CA LEU A 183 -12.32 -6.70 -12.35
C LEU A 183 -13.01 -7.99 -11.89
N CYS A 184 -13.02 -8.26 -10.58
CA CYS A 184 -13.68 -9.42 -10.00
C CYS A 184 -15.21 -9.43 -10.21
N MET A 185 -15.86 -8.26 -10.28
CA MET A 185 -17.31 -8.18 -10.55
C MET A 185 -17.65 -8.28 -12.03
N LEU A 186 -16.75 -7.84 -12.91
CA LEU A 186 -16.96 -7.86 -14.37
C LEU A 186 -16.55 -9.18 -15.02
N HIS A 187 -15.69 -9.96 -14.35
CA HIS A 187 -15.23 -11.28 -14.78
C HIS A 187 -16.24 -12.38 -14.49
#